data_AF-A0A526UZ18-F1
#
_entry.id   AF-A0A526UZ18-F1
#
_cell.length_a   1.000
_cell.length_b   1.000
_cell.length_c   1.000
_cell.angle_alpha   90.00
_cell.angle_beta   90.00
_cell.angle_gamma   90.00
#
_symmetry.space_group_name_H-M   'P 1'
#
loop_
_entity.id
_entity.type
_entity.pdbx_description
1 polymer ?
#
loop_
_entity_poly.entity_id
_entity_poly.type
_entity_poly.pdbx_seq_one_letter_code
_entity_poly.pdbx_strand_id
1 'polypeptide(L)'
;MTIHTIKARGISVSLDLTVGHIADMVVEGGGRQLKPLHRAPWVDAGETLPDNLPEGTVRLSGDFLCAPFSRSDVEEAPLHGWPANSAWDVVESVATDDGWGAVYRLRHKVMGASVDKILTLRDGHPFLYQEHVFS
;
A
#
# COMPACT_ATOMS: atom_id res chain seq x y z
N MET A 1 0.57 13.90 -0.26
CA MET A 1 0.29 12.44 -0.21
C MET A 1 -1.00 12.21 0.54
N THR A 2 -1.87 11.32 0.09
CA THR A 2 -3.09 10.96 0.82
C THR A 2 -2.82 9.66 1.57
N ILE A 3 -2.53 9.75 2.86
CA ILE A 3 -2.16 8.59 3.69
C ILE A 3 -3.36 8.17 4.54
N HIS A 4 -3.60 6.86 4.61
CA HIS A 4 -4.52 6.25 5.57
C HIS A 4 -3.75 5.31 6.50
N THR A 5 -3.86 5.51 7.81
CA THR A 5 -3.13 4.75 8.82
C THR A 5 -4.08 3.94 9.69
N ILE A 6 -3.81 2.64 9.81
CA ILE A 6 -4.48 1.74 10.76
C ILE A 6 -3.51 1.34 11.88
N LYS A 7 -4.05 1.05 13.05
CA LYS A 7 -3.27 0.75 14.27
C LYS A 7 -3.89 -0.40 15.04
N ALA A 8 -3.04 -1.20 15.64
CA ALA A 8 -3.37 -2.13 16.71
C ALA A 8 -2.30 -2.01 17.81
N ARG A 9 -2.47 -2.68 18.94
CA ARG A 9 -1.52 -2.63 20.05
C ARG A 9 -0.13 -3.09 19.59
N GLY A 10 0.85 -2.19 19.65
CA GLY A 10 2.24 -2.45 19.28
C GLY A 10 2.54 -2.43 17.78
N ILE A 11 1.60 -2.02 16.92
CA ILE A 11 1.82 -1.97 15.46
C ILE A 11 0.98 -0.88 14.79
N SER A 12 1.57 -0.21 13.78
CA SER A 12 0.84 0.69 12.88
C SER A 12 1.30 0.54 11.45
N VAL A 13 0.38 0.71 10.50
CA VAL A 13 0.63 0.60 9.07
C VAL A 13 -0.04 1.76 8.35
N SER A 14 0.68 2.39 7.44
CA SER A 14 0.21 3.51 6.62
C SER A 14 0.19 3.13 5.15
N LEU A 15 -0.97 3.27 4.50
CA LEU A 15 -1.16 3.07 3.07
C LEU A 15 -1.19 4.43 2.35
N ASP A 16 -0.41 4.60 1.28
CA ASP A 16 -0.56 5.73 0.37
C ASP A 16 -1.69 5.46 -0.62
N LEU A 17 -2.82 6.12 -0.41
CA LEU A 17 -4.02 5.97 -1.24
C LEU A 17 -3.85 6.49 -2.67
N THR A 18 -2.76 7.19 -3.00
CA THR A 18 -2.49 7.59 -4.39
C THR A 18 -1.96 6.44 -5.24
N VAL A 19 -1.31 5.44 -4.63
CA VAL A 19 -0.61 4.35 -5.36
C VAL A 19 -0.77 2.96 -4.74
N GLY A 20 -1.41 2.82 -3.57
CA GLY A 20 -1.61 1.53 -2.89
C GLY A 20 -0.38 0.97 -2.18
N HIS A 21 0.66 1.79 -2.00
CA HIS A 21 1.90 1.39 -1.35
C HIS A 21 1.77 1.39 0.17
N ILE A 22 2.38 0.41 0.83
CA ILE A 22 2.62 0.47 2.28
C ILE A 22 3.76 1.46 2.52
N ALA A 23 3.39 2.69 2.84
CA ALA A 23 4.29 3.83 2.95
C ALA A 23 5.09 3.88 4.25
N ASP A 24 4.56 3.29 5.33
CA ASP A 24 5.25 3.11 6.61
C ASP A 24 4.66 1.92 7.37
N MET A 25 5.51 1.23 8.12
CA MET A 25 5.11 0.20 9.08
C MET A 25 5.97 0.37 10.32
N VAL A 26 5.34 0.46 11.49
CA VAL A 26 6.04 0.58 12.77
C VAL A 26 5.59 -0.54 13.67
N VAL A 27 6.56 -1.28 14.22
CA VAL A 27 6.35 -2.35 15.19
C VAL A 27 7.08 -2.00 16.48
N GLU A 28 6.41 -2.14 17.62
CA GLU A 28 7.02 -1.97 18.94
C GLU A 28 7.51 -3.33 19.47
N GLY A 29 8.78 -3.39 19.88
CA GLY A 29 9.38 -4.62 20.39
C GLY A 29 10.65 -4.33 21.18
N GLY A 30 10.78 -4.95 22.38
CA GLY A 30 11.96 -4.78 23.23
C GLY A 30 12.26 -3.33 23.64
N GLY A 31 11.22 -2.51 23.86
CA GLY A 31 11.35 -1.09 24.20
C GLY A 31 11.79 -0.19 23.05
N ARG A 32 11.78 -0.69 21.80
CA ARG A 32 12.18 0.04 20.60
C ARG A 32 11.05 0.06 19.58
N GLN A 33 11.10 1.05 18.69
CA GLN A 33 10.32 1.07 17.45
C GLN A 33 11.17 0.55 16.31
N LEU A 34 10.63 -0.42 15.59
CA LEU A 34 11.20 -1.00 14.39
C LEU A 34 10.41 -0.52 13.18
N LYS A 35 11.11 -0.01 12.17
CA LYS A 35 10.55 0.40 10.89
C LYS A 35 11.16 -0.46 9.78
N PRO A 36 10.55 -1.61 9.43
CA PRO A 36 11.18 -2.56 8.52
C PRO A 36 11.10 -2.14 7.04
N LEU A 37 10.33 -1.11 6.71
CA LEU A 37 10.10 -0.66 5.34
C LEU A 37 10.91 0.61 5.03
N HIS A 38 11.41 0.68 3.80
CA HIS A 38 12.18 1.80 3.29
C HIS A 38 11.36 2.63 2.30
N ARG A 39 11.62 3.94 2.24
CA ARG A 39 11.07 4.85 1.23
C ARG A 39 12.20 5.31 0.33
N ALA A 40 11.95 5.42 -0.97
CA ALA A 40 12.98 5.91 -1.87
C ALA A 40 13.40 7.35 -1.46
N PRO A 41 14.70 7.68 -1.54
CA PRO A 41 15.24 8.91 -0.95
C PRO A 41 14.66 10.17 -1.59
N TRP A 42 14.28 10.12 -2.87
CA TRP A 42 13.70 11.26 -3.59
C TRP A 42 12.29 11.65 -3.12
N VAL A 43 11.54 10.72 -2.51
CA VAL A 43 10.14 10.93 -2.14
C VAL A 43 9.97 12.13 -1.21
N ASP A 44 10.93 12.33 -0.31
CA ASP A 44 10.90 13.38 0.71
C ASP A 44 11.95 14.49 0.47
N ALA A 45 12.77 14.37 -0.59
CA ALA A 45 13.88 15.28 -0.88
C ALA A 45 13.50 16.50 -1.75
N GLY A 46 12.30 16.50 -2.35
CA GLY A 46 11.86 17.57 -3.26
C GLY A 46 12.68 17.64 -4.56
N GLU A 47 13.32 16.53 -4.94
CA GLU A 47 14.09 16.42 -6.17
C GLU A 47 13.18 16.58 -7.40
N THR A 48 13.71 17.20 -8.46
CA THR A 48 13.03 17.22 -9.76
C THR A 48 13.27 15.88 -10.44
N LEU A 49 12.20 15.09 -10.56
CA LEU A 49 12.22 13.81 -11.25
C LEU A 49 11.84 13.96 -12.73
N PRO A 50 12.25 13.03 -13.61
CA PRO A 50 11.75 12.99 -14.98
C PRO A 50 10.22 12.89 -15.05
N ASP A 51 9.59 13.68 -15.91
CA ASP A 51 8.13 13.76 -16.04
C ASP A 51 7.45 12.47 -16.51
N ASN A 52 8.22 11.52 -17.05
CA ASN A 52 7.73 10.27 -17.61
C ASN A 52 7.82 9.07 -16.65
N LEU A 53 8.18 9.29 -15.38
CA LEU A 53 8.19 8.21 -14.40
C LEU A 53 6.76 7.77 -14.03
N PRO A 54 6.52 6.45 -13.87
CA PRO A 54 5.27 5.98 -13.28
C PRO A 54 5.06 6.54 -11.87
N GLU A 55 3.81 6.85 -11.50
CA GLU A 55 3.49 7.42 -10.18
C GLU A 55 3.98 6.52 -9.03
N GLY A 56 3.94 5.19 -9.20
CA GLY A 56 4.52 4.25 -8.24
C GLY A 56 6.01 4.44 -8.02
N THR A 57 6.76 4.82 -9.06
CA THR A 57 8.21 5.11 -8.94
C THR A 57 8.44 6.45 -8.27
N VAL A 58 7.66 7.47 -8.61
CA VAL A 58 7.71 8.80 -7.95
C VAL A 58 7.49 8.68 -6.45
N ARG A 59 6.66 7.72 -6.02
CA ARG A 59 6.26 7.50 -4.62
C ARG A 59 6.77 6.20 -4.01
N LEU A 60 7.84 5.65 -4.57
CA LEU A 60 8.31 4.30 -4.25
C LEU A 60 8.56 4.13 -2.75
N SER A 61 7.82 3.21 -2.13
CA SER A 61 7.85 3.00 -0.69
C SER A 61 7.38 1.59 -0.32
N GLY A 62 8.06 1.02 0.68
CA GLY A 62 7.73 -0.24 1.32
C GLY A 62 7.32 -1.36 0.37
N ASP A 63 6.05 -1.76 0.47
CA ASP A 63 5.45 -2.85 -0.30
C ASP A 63 4.33 -2.34 -1.22
N PHE A 64 4.13 -3.00 -2.37
CA PHE A 64 3.08 -2.67 -3.33
C PHE A 64 2.60 -3.91 -4.09
N LEU A 65 1.34 -3.89 -4.55
CA LEU A 65 0.81 -4.94 -5.40
C LEU A 65 1.23 -4.71 -6.86
N CYS A 66 1.87 -5.70 -7.47
CA CYS A 66 2.19 -5.71 -8.89
C CYS A 66 1.18 -6.62 -9.62
N ALA A 67 0.25 -6.06 -10.40
CA ALA A 67 -0.67 -6.85 -11.21
C ALA A 67 -1.15 -6.08 -12.47
N PRO A 68 -0.97 -6.63 -13.69
CA PRO A 68 -0.20 -7.83 -14.01
C PRO A 68 1.31 -7.64 -13.73
N PHE A 69 2.07 -8.73 -13.72
CA PHE A 69 3.51 -8.66 -13.45
C PHE A 69 4.25 -7.93 -14.58
N SER A 70 5.15 -7.02 -14.20
CA SER A 70 6.01 -6.25 -15.13
C SER A 70 5.19 -5.36 -16.10
N ARG A 71 5.70 -5.16 -17.32
CA ARG A 71 5.00 -4.49 -18.40
C ARG A 71 3.96 -5.45 -18.99
N SER A 72 2.71 -5.03 -19.04
CA SER A 72 1.67 -5.76 -19.75
C SER A 72 1.78 -5.57 -21.26
N ASP A 73 1.58 -6.65 -22.01
CA ASP A 73 1.44 -6.70 -23.46
C ASP A 73 -0.03 -6.89 -23.91
N VAL A 74 -0.97 -7.02 -22.96
CA VAL A 74 -2.40 -7.27 -23.21
C VAL A 74 -3.25 -6.02 -22.97
N GLU A 75 -3.10 -5.39 -21.80
CA GLU A 75 -3.83 -4.17 -21.44
C GLU A 75 -2.82 -3.07 -21.07
N GLU A 76 -2.95 -1.89 -21.67
CA GLU A 76 -2.02 -0.80 -21.39
C GLU A 76 -2.11 -0.37 -19.92
N ALA A 77 -0.97 -0.47 -19.24
CA ALA A 77 -0.80 -0.03 -17.86
C ALA A 77 0.66 0.40 -17.63
N PRO A 78 0.92 1.25 -16.63
CA PRO A 78 2.29 1.56 -16.21
C PRO A 78 3.05 0.29 -15.79
N LEU A 79 4.38 0.39 -15.67
CA LEU A 79 5.19 -0.70 -15.13
C LEU A 79 4.67 -1.11 -13.75
N HIS A 80 4.48 -2.43 -13.54
CA HIS A 80 3.86 -3.02 -12.34
C HIS A 80 2.34 -2.86 -12.23
N GLY A 81 1.70 -2.39 -13.30
CA GLY A 81 0.25 -2.32 -13.42
C GLY A 81 -0.39 -1.19 -12.60
N TRP A 82 -1.70 -1.05 -12.76
CA TRP A 82 -2.49 -0.04 -12.06
C TRP A 82 -2.48 -0.13 -10.53
N PRO A 83 -2.41 -1.31 -9.88
CA PRO A 83 -2.44 -1.39 -8.42
C PRO A 83 -1.29 -0.65 -7.71
N ALA A 84 -0.13 -0.51 -8.37
CA ALA A 84 1.03 0.24 -7.86
C ALA A 84 1.11 1.69 -8.36
N ASN A 85 0.18 2.11 -9.23
CA ASN A 85 0.30 3.36 -9.99
C ASN A 85 -0.98 4.19 -10.03
N SER A 86 -2.00 3.82 -9.26
CA SER A 86 -3.28 4.53 -9.27
C SER A 86 -3.94 4.56 -7.89
N ALA A 87 -4.93 5.44 -7.78
CA ALA A 87 -5.57 5.72 -6.51
C ALA A 87 -6.47 4.57 -6.02
N TRP A 88 -6.56 4.49 -4.70
CA TRP A 88 -7.37 3.54 -3.95
C TRP A 88 -8.38 4.29 -3.07
N ASP A 89 -9.59 3.76 -2.99
CA ASP A 89 -10.65 4.25 -2.10
C ASP A 89 -10.71 3.42 -0.83
N VAL A 90 -10.91 4.06 0.32
CA VAL A 90 -11.22 3.35 1.57
C VAL A 90 -12.67 2.90 1.49
N VAL A 91 -12.90 1.59 1.41
CA VAL A 91 -14.24 1.00 1.42
C VAL A 91 -14.71 0.80 2.85
N GLU A 92 -13.82 0.31 3.71
CA GLU A 92 -14.09 0.06 5.12
C GLU A 92 -12.81 0.25 5.95
N SER A 93 -12.95 0.73 7.17
CA SER A 93 -11.85 0.82 8.15
C SER A 93 -12.47 0.82 9.54
N VAL A 94 -12.38 -0.31 10.23
CA VAL A 94 -13.12 -0.55 11.46
C VAL A 94 -12.28 -1.33 12.47
N ALA A 95 -12.54 -1.09 13.75
CA ALA A 95 -12.01 -1.92 14.82
C ALA A 95 -12.59 -3.34 14.75
N THR A 96 -11.76 -4.33 15.05
CA THR A 96 -12.18 -5.72 15.27
C THR A 96 -12.07 -6.05 16.76
N ASP A 97 -12.57 -7.22 17.17
CA ASP A 97 -12.46 -7.68 18.57
C ASP A 97 -11.02 -7.75 19.08
N ASP A 98 -10.06 -7.99 18.17
CA ASP A 98 -8.65 -8.21 18.46
C ASP A 98 -7.69 -7.30 17.67
N GLY A 99 -8.17 -6.15 17.14
CA GLY A 99 -7.32 -5.24 16.38
C GLY A 99 -8.07 -4.30 15.43
N TRP A 100 -7.64 -4.25 14.17
CA TRP A 100 -8.18 -3.34 13.16
C TRP A 100 -8.17 -3.96 11.77
N GLY A 101 -9.27 -3.81 11.03
CA GLY A 101 -9.41 -4.23 9.63
C GLY A 101 -9.67 -3.03 8.72
N ALA A 102 -9.12 -3.06 7.51
CA ALA A 102 -9.44 -2.08 6.48
C ALA A 102 -9.46 -2.72 5.08
N VAL A 103 -10.41 -2.28 4.27
CA VAL A 103 -10.60 -2.69 2.88
C VAL A 103 -10.42 -1.48 1.99
N TYR A 104 -9.58 -1.62 0.96
CA TYR A 104 -9.29 -0.59 -0.02
C TYR A 104 -9.61 -1.11 -1.41
N ARG A 105 -10.30 -0.30 -2.23
CA ARG A 105 -10.64 -0.65 -3.60
C ARG A 105 -9.82 0.14 -4.60
N LEU A 106 -9.22 -0.56 -5.54
CA LEU A 106 -8.53 0.06 -6.67
C LEU A 106 -9.53 0.78 -7.57
N ARG A 107 -9.22 2.02 -7.99
CA ARG A 107 -10.09 2.76 -8.92
C ARG A 107 -10.02 2.28 -10.37
N HIS A 108 -9.02 1.47 -10.69
CA HIS A 108 -8.83 0.80 -11.96
C HIS A 108 -9.20 -0.67 -11.90
N LYS A 109 -9.44 -1.26 -13.07
CA LYS A 109 -9.55 -2.70 -13.24
C LYS A 109 -8.19 -3.30 -13.58
N VAL A 110 -8.05 -4.60 -13.33
CA VAL A 110 -6.90 -5.39 -13.78
C VAL A 110 -7.44 -6.55 -14.62
N MET A 111 -7.22 -6.52 -15.93
CA MET A 111 -7.72 -7.54 -16.86
C MET A 111 -9.24 -7.75 -16.70
N GLY A 112 -9.98 -6.65 -16.53
CA GLY A 112 -11.43 -6.64 -16.31
C GLY A 112 -11.89 -6.86 -14.86
N ALA A 113 -11.04 -7.35 -13.96
CA ALA A 113 -11.37 -7.60 -12.55
C ALA A 113 -11.33 -6.33 -11.69
N SER A 114 -12.22 -6.24 -10.72
CA SER A 114 -12.10 -5.32 -9.58
C SER A 114 -11.08 -5.88 -8.59
N VAL A 115 -10.31 -4.99 -7.96
CA VAL A 115 -9.25 -5.39 -7.01
C VAL A 115 -9.47 -4.71 -5.68
N ASP A 116 -9.58 -5.52 -4.63
CA ASP A 116 -9.58 -5.06 -3.24
C ASP A 116 -8.27 -5.48 -2.55
N LYS A 117 -7.72 -4.57 -1.74
CA LYS A 117 -6.62 -4.82 -0.80
C LYS A 117 -7.21 -4.82 0.59
N ILE A 118 -7.00 -5.90 1.34
CA ILE A 118 -7.50 -6.07 2.70
C ILE A 118 -6.30 -6.10 3.63
N LEU A 119 -6.26 -5.18 4.58
CA LEU A 119 -5.22 -5.07 5.59
C LEU A 119 -5.82 -5.36 6.96
N THR A 120 -5.21 -6.29 7.70
CA THR A 120 -5.60 -6.60 9.07
C THR A 120 -4.40 -6.49 10.00
N LEU A 121 -4.60 -5.77 11.10
CA LEU A 121 -3.68 -5.73 12.25
C LEU A 121 -4.34 -6.43 13.42
N ARG A 122 -3.55 -7.22 14.16
CA ARG A 122 -3.97 -7.86 15.41
C ARG A 122 -3.15 -7.34 16.57
N ASP A 123 -3.79 -7.17 17.70
CA ASP A 123 -3.16 -6.69 18.93
C ASP A 123 -2.00 -7.59 19.36
N GLY A 124 -0.83 -6.99 19.58
CA GLY A 124 0.37 -7.70 20.01
C GLY A 124 1.05 -8.53 18.91
N HIS A 125 0.50 -8.59 17.70
CA HIS A 125 1.15 -9.26 16.57
C HIS A 125 2.12 -8.28 15.87
N PRO A 126 3.39 -8.66 15.65
CA PRO A 126 4.37 -7.82 14.96
C PRO A 126 4.28 -7.93 13.43
N PHE A 127 3.10 -8.28 12.88
CA PHE A 127 2.91 -8.59 11.47
C PHE A 127 1.68 -7.87 10.90
N LEU A 128 1.78 -7.47 9.63
CA LEU A 128 0.64 -7.08 8.82
C LEU A 128 0.10 -8.30 8.08
N TYR A 129 -1.20 -8.59 8.21
CA TYR A 129 -1.89 -9.54 7.34
C TYR A 129 -2.43 -8.77 6.14
N GLN A 130 -2.00 -9.13 4.94
CA GLN A 130 -2.38 -8.48 3.68
C GLN A 130 -2.95 -9.52 2.72
N GLU A 131 -4.15 -9.28 2.22
CA GLU A 131 -4.85 -10.08 1.21
C GLU A 131 -5.23 -9.19 0.01
N HIS A 132 -5.24 -9.79 -1.18
CA HIS A 132 -5.74 -9.14 -2.39
C HIS A 132 -6.80 -10.02 -3.05
N VAL A 133 -7.98 -9.46 -3.32
CA VAL A 133 -9.10 -10.16 -3.93
C VAL A 133 -9.35 -9.59 -5.32
N PHE A 134 -9.43 -10.48 -6.31
CA PHE A 134 -9.78 -10.16 -7.69
C PHE A 134 -11.17 -10.73 -7.98
N SER A 135 -12.11 -9.89 -8.41
CA SER A 135 -13.52 -10.27 -8.64
C SER A 135 -14.07 -9.72 -9.94
#